data_AF-A0A974ZL90-F1
#
_entry.id   AF-A0A974ZL90-F1
#
_cell.length_a   1.000
_cell.length_b   1.000
_cell.length_c   1.000
_cell.angle_alpha   90.00
_cell.angle_beta   90.00
_cell.angle_gamma   90.00
#
_symmetry.space_group_name_H-M   'P 1'
#
loop_
_entity.id
_entity.type
_entity.pdbx_description
1 polymer ?
#
loop_
_entity_poly.entity_id
_entity_poly.type
_entity_poly.pdbx_seq_one_letter_code
_entity_poly.pdbx_strand_id
1 'polypeptide(L)'
;MNSLKLFSATAIVLVALTVLLLPLPQGAKITVFMVLAFVGVFTVIEGRGRGKLFAAIVIALLTLYLGVTVQRGILLMTSGEWVGVVLGMSLIVLPVIGAWAMIREIIFGSRIQTMAEEMAAQGLLPEDTIERHPSGRMVRQDADAQFEKYRRAAEENPEKWQNWFNLSLAYDASGDRKRARSAMREAIALRAGKLVAS
;
A
#
# COMPACT_ATOMS: atom_id res chain seq x y z
N MET A 1 -8.35 -4.45 32.42
CA MET A 1 -8.06 -4.72 30.98
C MET A 1 -6.57 -4.67 30.62
N ASN A 2 -5.71 -3.92 31.34
CA ASN A 2 -4.25 -3.93 31.11
C ASN A 2 -3.52 -5.19 31.61
N SER A 3 -4.04 -5.82 32.68
CA SER A 3 -3.43 -7.03 33.28
C SER A 3 -3.35 -8.21 32.29
N LEU A 4 -4.38 -8.41 31.45
CA LEU A 4 -4.42 -9.51 30.49
C LEU A 4 -3.41 -9.34 29.35
N LYS A 5 -3.21 -8.10 28.87
CA LYS A 5 -2.22 -7.77 27.83
C LYS A 5 -0.79 -7.84 28.34
N LEU A 6 -0.58 -7.45 29.59
CA LEU A 6 0.72 -7.57 30.25
C LEU A 6 1.07 -9.05 30.46
N PHE A 7 0.09 -9.87 30.84
CA PHE A 7 0.25 -11.31 31.02
C PHE A 7 0.58 -12.02 29.70
N SER A 8 -0.16 -11.75 28.62
CA SER A 8 0.12 -12.34 27.31
C SER A 8 1.47 -11.89 26.73
N ALA A 9 1.83 -10.61 26.86
CA ALA A 9 3.17 -10.14 26.47
C ALA A 9 4.29 -10.84 27.27
N THR A 10 4.11 -10.99 28.58
CA THR A 10 5.07 -11.68 29.45
C THR A 10 5.18 -13.17 29.12
N ALA A 11 4.05 -13.83 28.82
CA ALA A 11 4.02 -15.22 28.38
C ALA A 11 4.74 -15.42 27.03
N ILE A 12 4.55 -14.51 26.07
CA ILE A 12 5.24 -14.56 24.77
C ILE A 12 6.76 -14.41 24.96
N VAL A 13 7.19 -13.48 25.81
CA VAL A 13 8.62 -13.27 26.12
C VAL A 13 9.21 -14.50 26.81
N LEU A 14 8.51 -15.11 27.76
CA LEU A 14 8.96 -16.32 28.44
C LEU A 14 9.06 -17.51 27.48
N VAL A 15 8.10 -17.69 26.56
CA VAL A 15 8.16 -18.74 25.54
C VAL A 15 9.30 -18.47 24.54
N ALA A 16 9.54 -17.21 24.14
CA ALA A 16 10.68 -16.82 23.32
C ALA A 16 12.02 -17.17 23.98
N LEU A 17 12.14 -16.86 25.28
CA LEU A 17 13.33 -17.15 26.08
C LEU A 17 13.55 -18.66 26.21
N THR A 18 12.47 -19.42 26.43
CA THR A 18 12.49 -20.89 26.54
C THR A 18 12.98 -21.53 25.24
N VAL A 19 12.52 -21.03 24.10
CA VAL A 19 12.89 -21.51 22.76
C VAL A 19 14.34 -21.19 22.43
N LEU A 20 14.85 -20.05 22.91
CA LEU A 20 16.24 -19.66 22.74
C LEU A 20 17.18 -20.60 23.53
N LEU A 21 16.75 -21.02 24.72
CA LEU A 21 17.47 -21.93 25.63
C LEU A 21 17.45 -23.40 25.18
N LEU A 22 16.43 -23.84 24.43
CA LEU A 22 16.37 -25.22 23.94
C LEU A 22 17.42 -25.48 22.82
N PRO A 23 18.05 -26.67 22.79
CA PRO A 23 18.99 -27.07 21.72
C PRO A 23 18.23 -27.52 20.46
N LEU A 24 17.27 -26.71 20.02
CA LEU A 24 16.51 -26.97 18.80
C LEU A 24 17.37 -26.71 17.55
N PRO A 25 17.17 -27.49 16.47
CA PRO A 25 17.75 -27.18 15.18
C PRO A 25 17.32 -25.77 14.73
N GLN A 26 18.22 -25.06 14.04
CA GLN A 26 18.04 -23.67 13.61
C GLN A 26 16.68 -23.43 12.93
N GLY A 27 16.24 -24.39 12.10
CA GLY A 27 14.93 -24.33 11.44
C GLY A 27 13.74 -24.28 12.40
N ALA A 28 13.79 -25.02 13.51
CA ALA A 28 12.71 -25.02 14.51
C ALA A 28 12.69 -23.72 15.32
N LYS A 29 13.86 -23.13 15.61
CA LYS A 29 13.95 -21.82 16.29
C LYS A 29 13.27 -20.72 15.47
N ILE A 30 13.56 -20.67 14.17
CA ILE A 30 12.96 -19.69 13.24
C ILE A 30 11.44 -19.82 13.20
N THR A 31 10.91 -21.03 13.09
CA THR A 31 9.46 -21.28 13.09
C THR A 31 8.82 -20.78 14.38
N VAL A 32 9.43 -21.04 15.53
CA VAL A 32 8.86 -20.63 16.81
C VAL A 32 8.95 -19.12 17.03
N PHE A 33 10.06 -18.46 16.65
CA PHE A 33 10.15 -16.99 16.69
C PHE A 33 9.09 -16.33 15.80
N MET A 34 8.79 -16.92 14.65
CA MET A 34 7.76 -16.44 13.74
C MET A 34 6.35 -16.60 14.31
N VAL A 35 6.07 -17.73 14.96
CA VAL A 35 4.82 -17.95 15.71
C VAL A 35 4.70 -16.95 16.87
N LEU A 36 5.78 -16.64 17.58
CA LEU A 36 5.75 -15.68 18.69
C LEU A 36 5.56 -14.24 18.21
N ALA A 37 6.19 -13.84 17.11
CA ALA A 37 5.95 -12.55 16.47
C ALA A 37 4.48 -12.42 16.04
N PHE A 38 3.89 -13.49 15.52
CA PHE A 38 2.47 -13.57 15.16
C PHE A 38 1.55 -13.41 16.38
N VAL A 39 1.83 -14.12 17.48
CA VAL A 39 1.05 -14.01 18.71
C VAL A 39 1.13 -12.59 19.29
N GLY A 40 2.29 -11.93 19.18
CA GLY A 40 2.46 -10.52 19.52
C GLY A 40 1.54 -9.60 18.70
N VAL A 41 1.50 -9.77 17.37
CA VAL A 41 0.62 -9.01 16.47
C VAL A 41 -0.85 -9.22 16.83
N PHE A 42 -1.28 -10.46 17.08
CA PHE A 42 -2.66 -10.77 17.46
C PHE A 42 -3.06 -10.12 18.79
N THR A 43 -2.18 -10.21 19.79
CA THR A 43 -2.38 -9.63 21.13
C THR A 43 -2.57 -8.11 21.09
N VAL A 44 -1.93 -7.42 20.15
CA VAL A 44 -2.05 -5.97 19.99
C VAL A 44 -3.43 -5.57 19.40
N ILE A 45 -4.12 -6.46 18.69
CA ILE A 45 -5.27 -6.10 17.85
C ILE A 45 -6.64 -6.43 18.48
N GLU A 46 -6.66 -7.15 19.60
CA GLU A 46 -7.87 -7.62 20.30
C GLU A 46 -8.85 -6.54 20.84
N GLY A 47 -8.67 -5.27 20.49
CA GLY A 47 -9.45 -4.16 21.06
C GLY A 47 -10.45 -3.43 20.15
N ARG A 48 -10.56 -3.70 18.85
CA ARG A 48 -11.36 -2.81 17.96
C ARG A 48 -12.04 -3.50 16.77
N GLY A 49 -13.33 -3.87 16.88
CA GLY A 49 -14.27 -4.11 15.76
C GLY A 49 -14.01 -5.31 14.83
N ARG A 50 -15.09 -5.88 14.25
CA ARG A 50 -15.05 -7.08 13.38
C ARG A 50 -14.10 -6.96 12.17
N GLY A 51 -14.07 -5.79 11.52
CA GLY A 51 -13.22 -5.57 10.35
C GLY A 51 -11.72 -5.54 10.64
N LYS A 52 -11.31 -4.96 11.77
CA LYS A 52 -9.87 -4.91 12.13
C LYS A 52 -9.38 -6.27 12.64
N LEU A 53 -10.24 -7.05 13.28
CA LEU A 53 -9.94 -8.44 13.62
C LEU A 53 -9.71 -9.30 12.38
N PHE A 54 -10.58 -9.20 11.36
CA PHE A 54 -10.37 -9.92 10.10
C PHE A 54 -9.05 -9.51 9.42
N ALA A 55 -8.80 -8.19 9.31
CA ALA A 55 -7.55 -7.70 8.74
C ALA A 55 -6.33 -8.19 9.52
N ALA A 56 -6.40 -8.22 10.86
CA ALA A 56 -5.35 -8.76 11.71
C ALA A 56 -5.06 -10.23 11.43
N ILE A 57 -6.11 -11.06 11.37
CA ILE A 57 -5.98 -12.49 11.07
C ILE A 57 -5.34 -12.70 9.71
N VAL A 58 -5.77 -11.96 8.69
CA VAL A 58 -5.20 -12.06 7.34
C VAL A 58 -3.73 -11.62 7.31
N ILE A 59 -3.39 -10.50 7.94
CA ILE A 59 -1.99 -10.01 8.05
C ILE A 59 -1.12 -11.04 8.76
N ALA A 60 -1.65 -11.62 9.84
CA ALA A 60 -0.94 -12.60 10.62
C ALA A 60 -0.70 -13.88 9.79
N LEU A 61 -1.75 -14.43 9.15
CA LEU A 61 -1.64 -15.62 8.28
C LEU A 61 -0.66 -15.38 7.12
N LEU A 62 -0.70 -14.20 6.52
CA LEU A 62 0.22 -13.81 5.46
C LEU A 62 1.66 -13.74 5.96
N THR A 63 1.89 -13.16 7.14
CA THR A 63 3.23 -13.07 7.74
C THR A 63 3.81 -14.47 8.01
N LEU A 64 3.00 -15.38 8.55
CA LEU A 64 3.40 -16.77 8.77
C LEU A 64 3.72 -17.47 7.45
N TYR A 65 2.86 -17.32 6.44
CA TYR A 65 3.10 -17.88 5.11
C TYR A 65 4.40 -17.36 4.48
N LEU A 66 4.64 -16.05 4.53
CA LEU A 66 5.85 -15.43 3.97
C LEU A 66 7.09 -15.89 4.71
N GLY A 67 7.04 -15.99 6.02
CA GLY A 67 8.16 -16.48 6.79
C GLY A 67 8.48 -17.96 6.50
N VAL A 68 7.47 -18.84 6.41
CA VAL A 68 7.67 -20.24 5.98
C VAL A 68 8.24 -20.30 4.56
N THR A 69 7.81 -19.39 3.68
CA THR A 69 8.32 -19.28 2.31
C THR A 69 9.80 -18.89 2.29
N VAL A 70 10.21 -17.90 3.09
CA VAL A 70 11.62 -17.50 3.23
C VAL A 70 12.45 -18.65 3.78
N GLN A 71 11.97 -19.36 4.80
CA GLN A 71 12.66 -20.52 5.36
C GLN A 71 12.89 -21.60 4.28
N ARG A 72 11.87 -21.93 3.49
CA ARG A 72 12.00 -22.88 2.36
C ARG A 72 12.98 -22.36 1.31
N GLY A 73 12.92 -21.08 0.99
CA GLY A 73 13.85 -20.44 0.05
C GLY A 73 15.30 -20.60 0.50
N ILE A 74 15.59 -20.36 1.78
CA ILE A 74 16.93 -20.54 2.35
C ILE A 74 17.37 -22.01 2.26
N LEU A 75 16.50 -22.95 2.65
CA LEU A 75 16.83 -24.38 2.56
C LEU A 75 17.17 -24.82 1.13
N LEU A 76 16.40 -24.35 0.14
CA LEU A 76 16.68 -24.60 -1.27
C LEU A 76 18.01 -23.97 -1.73
N MET A 77 18.36 -22.78 -1.24
CA MET A 77 19.65 -22.14 -1.55
C MET A 77 20.84 -22.88 -0.92
N THR A 78 20.63 -23.56 0.21
CA THR A 78 21.66 -24.34 0.89
C THR A 78 21.76 -25.80 0.42
N SER A 79 20.96 -26.23 -0.56
CA SER A 79 20.92 -27.64 -0.99
C SER A 79 22.15 -28.09 -1.79
N GLY A 80 22.98 -27.14 -2.26
CA GLY A 80 24.13 -27.42 -3.13
C GLY A 80 23.78 -27.60 -4.61
N GLU A 81 22.48 -27.65 -4.95
CA GLU A 81 22.02 -27.75 -6.33
C GLU A 81 21.73 -26.37 -6.93
N TRP A 82 22.22 -26.11 -8.14
CA TRP A 82 22.03 -24.81 -8.79
C TRP A 82 20.55 -24.49 -9.08
N VAL A 83 19.75 -25.50 -9.43
CA VAL A 83 18.30 -25.36 -9.61
C VAL A 83 17.63 -24.95 -8.30
N GLY A 84 18.04 -25.56 -7.18
CA GLY A 84 17.58 -25.20 -5.84
C GLY A 84 17.85 -23.73 -5.51
N VAL A 85 19.07 -23.26 -5.78
CA VAL A 85 19.46 -21.85 -5.55
C VAL A 85 18.56 -20.88 -6.33
N VAL A 86 18.32 -21.11 -7.62
CA VAL A 86 17.49 -20.23 -8.45
C VAL A 86 16.04 -20.18 -7.96
N LEU A 87 15.46 -21.34 -7.61
CA LEU A 87 14.10 -21.40 -7.07
C LEU A 87 14.02 -20.73 -5.68
N GLY A 88 15.02 -20.95 -4.82
CA GLY A 88 15.09 -20.33 -3.50
C GLY A 88 15.17 -18.81 -3.56
N MET A 89 16.00 -18.26 -4.46
CA MET A 89 16.04 -16.82 -4.71
C MET A 89 14.70 -16.28 -5.19
N SER A 90 14.05 -16.99 -6.12
CA SER A 90 12.74 -16.58 -6.67
C SER A 90 11.66 -16.50 -5.59
N LEU A 91 11.64 -17.45 -4.64
CA LEU A 91 10.72 -17.47 -3.51
C LEU A 91 10.87 -16.26 -2.57
N ILE A 92 12.03 -15.61 -2.55
CA ILE A 92 12.31 -14.43 -1.70
C ILE A 92 12.11 -13.14 -2.49
N VAL A 93 12.66 -13.07 -3.71
CA VAL A 93 12.65 -11.86 -4.53
C VAL A 93 11.23 -11.47 -4.94
N LEU A 94 10.38 -12.44 -5.34
CA LEU A 94 9.03 -12.15 -5.80
C LEU A 94 8.15 -11.49 -4.71
N PRO A 95 8.06 -12.02 -3.47
CA PRO A 95 7.34 -11.34 -2.39
C PRO A 95 7.92 -9.96 -2.04
N VAL A 96 9.23 -9.79 -2.08
CA VAL A 96 9.87 -8.49 -1.80
C VAL A 96 9.47 -7.46 -2.84
N ILE A 97 9.47 -7.80 -4.12
CA ILE A 97 8.98 -6.93 -5.20
C ILE A 97 7.49 -6.61 -5.00
N GLY A 98 6.67 -7.62 -4.68
CA GLY A 98 5.25 -7.43 -4.41
C GLY A 98 4.97 -6.47 -3.25
N ALA A 99 5.68 -6.65 -2.13
CA ALA A 99 5.58 -5.78 -0.97
C ALA A 99 6.03 -4.35 -1.30
N TRP A 100 7.13 -4.18 -2.02
CA TRP A 100 7.60 -2.89 -2.49
C TRP A 100 6.59 -2.18 -3.39
N ALA A 101 6.01 -2.90 -4.36
CA ALA A 101 5.00 -2.37 -5.27
C ALA A 101 3.73 -1.93 -4.50
N MET A 102 3.28 -2.73 -3.53
CA MET A 102 2.15 -2.41 -2.67
C MET A 102 2.40 -1.15 -1.83
N ILE A 103 3.57 -1.05 -1.20
CA ILE A 103 3.95 0.14 -0.41
C ILE A 103 3.97 1.39 -1.30
N ARG A 104 4.53 1.28 -2.51
CA ARG A 104 4.53 2.37 -3.51
C ARG A 104 3.11 2.81 -3.87
N GLU A 105 2.20 1.88 -4.07
CA GLU A 105 0.79 2.16 -4.39
C GLU A 105 0.06 2.85 -3.22
N ILE A 106 0.26 2.37 -1.99
CA ILE A 106 -0.33 2.97 -0.78
C ILE A 106 0.15 4.41 -0.60
N ILE A 107 1.46 4.65 -0.77
CA ILE A 107 2.04 6.00 -0.67
C ILE A 107 1.51 6.90 -1.79
N PHE A 108 1.30 6.36 -3.00
CA PHE A 108 0.72 7.11 -4.11
C PHE A 108 -0.73 7.52 -3.81
N GLY A 109 -1.55 6.57 -3.35
CA GLY A 109 -2.94 6.82 -2.98
C GLY A 109 -3.08 7.83 -1.84
N SER A 110 -2.26 7.73 -0.79
CA SER A 110 -2.31 8.67 0.33
C SER A 110 -1.96 10.09 -0.08
N ARG A 111 -0.99 10.28 -0.99
CA ARG A 111 -0.65 11.60 -1.54
C ARG A 111 -1.80 12.22 -2.31
N ILE A 112 -2.50 11.43 -3.13
CA ILE A 112 -3.69 11.89 -3.86
C ILE A 112 -4.79 12.29 -2.88
N GLN A 113 -5.01 11.51 -1.83
CA GLN A 113 -6.00 11.83 -0.81
C GLN A 113 -5.69 13.17 -0.13
N THR A 114 -4.45 13.38 0.33
CA THR A 114 -4.06 14.66 0.93
C THR A 114 -4.24 15.83 -0.05
N MET A 115 -3.91 15.64 -1.33
CA MET A 115 -4.15 16.66 -2.36
C MET A 115 -5.64 16.95 -2.55
N ALA A 116 -6.48 15.91 -2.57
CA ALA A 116 -7.93 16.06 -2.68
C ALA A 116 -8.50 16.82 -1.47
N GLU A 117 -8.02 16.54 -0.26
CA GLU A 117 -8.38 17.25 0.96
C GLU A 117 -7.96 18.73 0.91
N GLU A 118 -6.74 19.03 0.44
CA GLU A 118 -6.27 20.41 0.22
C GLU A 118 -7.13 21.16 -0.82
N MET A 119 -7.47 20.51 -1.93
CA MET A 119 -8.35 21.06 -2.97
C MET A 119 -9.76 21.33 -2.43
N ALA A 120 -10.30 20.41 -1.62
CA ALA A 120 -11.60 20.55 -0.98
C ALA A 120 -11.62 21.75 -0.01
N ALA A 121 -10.58 21.88 0.82
CA ALA A 121 -10.45 22.98 1.77
C ALA A 121 -10.34 24.35 1.08
N GLN A 122 -9.78 24.39 -0.13
CA GLN A 122 -9.67 25.61 -0.94
C GLN A 122 -10.90 25.87 -1.82
N GLY A 123 -11.87 24.95 -1.86
CA GLY A 123 -13.02 25.05 -2.78
C GLY A 123 -12.63 24.97 -4.26
N LEU A 124 -11.49 24.35 -4.57
CA LEU A 124 -10.93 24.27 -5.93
C LEU A 124 -11.28 22.96 -6.64
N LEU A 125 -12.03 22.07 -5.98
CA LEU A 125 -12.52 20.86 -6.61
C LEU A 125 -13.43 21.21 -7.79
N PRO A 126 -13.42 20.41 -8.87
CA PRO A 126 -14.37 20.56 -9.95
C PRO A 126 -15.80 20.54 -9.41
N GLU A 127 -16.62 21.50 -9.84
CA GLU A 127 -18.04 21.51 -9.48
C GLU A 127 -18.70 20.22 -9.99
N ASP A 128 -19.46 19.53 -9.13
CA ASP A 128 -20.22 18.32 -9.48
C ASP A 128 -21.52 18.72 -10.21
N THR A 129 -21.39 19.54 -11.27
CA THR A 129 -22.49 20.08 -12.07
C THR A 129 -22.90 19.15 -13.22
N ILE A 130 -22.38 17.93 -13.26
CA ILE A 130 -22.54 17.02 -14.39
C ILE A 130 -23.65 16.02 -14.09
N GLU A 131 -24.68 15.99 -14.94
CA GLU A 131 -25.67 14.91 -14.95
C GLU A 131 -24.96 13.57 -15.19
N ARG A 132 -25.13 12.65 -14.25
CA ARG A 132 -24.57 11.29 -14.34
C ARG A 132 -25.62 10.38 -14.95
N HIS A 133 -25.22 9.53 -15.88
CA HIS A 133 -26.05 8.38 -16.26
C HIS A 133 -26.32 7.50 -15.02
N PRO A 134 -27.41 6.71 -14.99
CA PRO A 134 -27.71 5.76 -13.90
C PRO A 134 -26.57 4.75 -13.60
N SER A 135 -25.65 4.57 -14.56
CA SER A 135 -24.42 3.77 -14.45
C SER A 135 -23.24 4.50 -13.77
N GLY A 136 -23.41 5.77 -13.39
CA GLY A 136 -22.35 6.63 -12.84
C GLY A 136 -21.39 7.22 -13.88
N ARG A 137 -21.59 6.95 -15.17
CA ARG A 137 -20.80 7.56 -16.26
C ARG A 137 -21.32 8.96 -16.58
N MET A 138 -20.41 9.92 -16.77
CA MET A 138 -20.76 11.28 -17.18
C MET A 138 -21.35 11.31 -18.59
N VAL A 139 -22.29 12.23 -18.84
CA VAL A 139 -22.73 12.57 -20.19
C VAL A 139 -21.55 13.19 -20.95
N ARG A 140 -21.23 12.64 -22.13
CA ARG A 140 -19.96 12.87 -22.84
C ARG A 140 -19.75 14.33 -23.29
N GLN A 141 -20.83 15.05 -23.61
CA GLN A 141 -20.77 16.42 -24.12
C GLN A 141 -20.35 17.46 -23.06
N ASP A 142 -20.87 17.37 -21.84
CA ASP A 142 -20.49 18.29 -20.74
C ASP A 142 -19.09 17.98 -20.19
N ALA A 143 -18.68 16.71 -20.30
CA ALA A 143 -17.33 16.27 -19.98
C ALA A 143 -16.27 16.93 -20.88
N ASP A 144 -16.57 17.09 -22.18
CA ASP A 144 -15.64 17.63 -23.17
C ASP A 144 -15.39 19.15 -22.99
N ALA A 145 -16.43 19.92 -22.60
CA ALA A 145 -16.29 21.36 -22.36
C ALA A 145 -15.47 21.66 -21.08
N GLN A 146 -15.71 20.91 -20.00
CA GLN A 146 -14.90 21.02 -18.77
C GLN A 146 -13.46 20.53 -19.00
N PHE A 147 -13.29 19.52 -19.86
CA PHE A 147 -11.97 19.01 -20.22
C PHE A 147 -11.08 20.10 -20.86
N GLU A 148 -11.57 20.81 -21.88
CA GLU A 148 -10.79 21.89 -22.52
C GLU A 148 -10.43 23.01 -21.55
N LYS A 149 -11.34 23.36 -20.63
CA LYS A 149 -11.08 24.35 -19.57
C LYS A 149 -9.89 23.92 -18.69
N TYR A 150 -9.89 22.70 -18.18
CA TYR A 150 -8.80 22.22 -17.32
C TYR A 150 -7.50 21.99 -18.09
N ARG A 151 -7.58 21.60 -19.37
CA ARG A 151 -6.39 21.48 -20.22
C ARG A 151 -5.72 22.84 -20.39
N ARG A 152 -6.49 23.86 -20.79
CA ARG A 152 -5.97 25.23 -20.94
C ARG A 152 -5.42 25.78 -19.64
N ALA A 153 -6.10 25.56 -18.50
CA ALA A 153 -5.59 26.01 -17.21
C ALA A 153 -4.23 25.38 -16.87
N ALA A 154 -4.03 24.09 -17.17
CA ALA A 154 -2.75 23.41 -16.96
C ALA A 154 -1.66 23.89 -17.94
N GLU A 155 -2.03 24.24 -19.18
CA GLU A 155 -1.11 24.80 -20.17
C GLU A 155 -0.71 26.25 -19.85
N GLU A 156 -1.63 27.06 -19.34
CA GLU A 156 -1.41 28.48 -19.02
C GLU A 156 -0.61 28.68 -17.73
N ASN A 157 -0.73 27.76 -16.76
CA ASN A 157 0.01 27.80 -15.49
C ASN A 157 0.56 26.40 -15.18
N PRO A 158 1.58 25.92 -15.92
CA PRO A 158 2.11 24.57 -15.79
C PRO A 158 2.75 24.29 -14.42
N GLU A 159 3.13 25.32 -13.67
CA GLU A 159 3.69 25.22 -12.33
C GLU A 159 2.65 24.97 -11.23
N LYS A 160 1.36 25.22 -11.51
CA LYS A 160 0.27 25.04 -10.54
C LYS A 160 -0.21 23.60 -10.52
N TRP A 161 0.20 22.86 -9.48
CA TRP A 161 -0.17 21.45 -9.32
C TRP A 161 -1.70 21.21 -9.30
N GLN A 162 -2.49 22.19 -8.83
CA GLN A 162 -3.95 22.11 -8.79
C GLN A 162 -4.57 21.95 -10.19
N ASN A 163 -3.97 22.58 -11.20
CA ASN A 163 -4.47 22.52 -12.57
C ASN A 163 -4.25 21.12 -13.16
N TRP A 164 -3.08 20.53 -12.92
CA TRP A 164 -2.78 19.14 -13.29
C TRP A 164 -3.64 18.13 -12.55
N PHE A 165 -3.96 18.39 -11.28
CA PHE A 165 -4.89 17.57 -10.50
C PHE A 165 -6.29 17.58 -11.13
N ASN A 166 -6.86 18.76 -11.40
CA ASN A 166 -8.18 18.87 -12.03
C ASN A 166 -8.22 18.27 -13.44
N LEU A 167 -7.17 18.47 -14.24
CA LEU A 167 -7.02 17.84 -15.54
C LEU A 167 -6.98 16.30 -15.44
N SER A 168 -6.33 15.76 -14.41
CA SER A 168 -6.29 14.31 -14.18
C SER A 168 -7.68 13.74 -13.89
N LEU A 169 -8.52 14.47 -13.13
CA LEU A 169 -9.91 14.07 -12.86
C LEU A 169 -10.76 14.10 -14.14
N ALA A 170 -10.57 15.12 -14.98
CA ALA A 170 -11.26 15.21 -16.27
C ALA A 170 -10.89 14.04 -17.21
N TYR A 171 -9.60 13.66 -17.28
CA TYR A 171 -9.17 12.47 -18.01
C TYR A 171 -9.73 11.18 -17.41
N ASP A 172 -9.80 11.07 -16.08
CA ASP A 172 -10.30 9.87 -15.42
C ASP A 172 -11.79 9.65 -15.71
N ALA A 173 -12.55 10.75 -15.67
CA ALA A 173 -13.97 10.74 -15.83
C ALA A 173 -14.40 10.54 -17.32
N SER A 174 -13.57 10.97 -18.28
CA SER A 174 -13.72 10.61 -19.70
C SER A 174 -13.27 9.17 -20.03
N GLY A 175 -12.62 8.48 -19.09
CA GLY A 175 -12.16 7.10 -19.22
C GLY A 175 -10.73 6.95 -19.77
N ASP A 176 -10.02 8.04 -20.03
CA ASP A 176 -8.60 8.01 -20.42
C ASP A 176 -7.69 7.83 -19.21
N ARG A 177 -7.65 6.59 -18.70
CA ARG A 177 -6.86 6.24 -17.50
C ARG A 177 -5.36 6.48 -17.67
N LYS A 178 -4.84 6.40 -18.91
CA LYS A 178 -3.40 6.58 -19.18
C LYS A 178 -3.03 8.05 -19.01
N ARG A 179 -3.78 8.96 -19.62
CA ARG A 179 -3.55 10.40 -19.49
C ARG A 179 -3.87 10.91 -18.08
N ALA A 180 -4.93 10.39 -17.44
CA ALA A 180 -5.25 10.70 -16.04
C ALA A 180 -4.06 10.43 -15.10
N ARG A 181 -3.48 9.23 -15.18
CA ARG A 181 -2.29 8.86 -14.38
C ARG A 181 -1.06 9.73 -14.71
N SER A 182 -0.93 10.17 -15.96
CA SER A 182 0.17 11.05 -16.35
C SER A 182 0.02 12.43 -15.71
N ALA A 183 -1.14 13.07 -15.86
CA ALA A 183 -1.44 14.37 -15.27
C ALA A 183 -1.37 14.35 -13.74
N MET A 184 -1.85 13.27 -13.10
CA MET A 184 -1.75 13.12 -11.64
C MET A 184 -0.30 13.00 -11.17
N ARG A 185 0.58 12.30 -11.92
CA ARG A 185 2.01 12.22 -11.59
C ARG A 185 2.68 13.59 -11.68
N GLU A 186 2.31 14.40 -12.66
CA GLU A 186 2.78 15.78 -12.80
C GLU A 186 2.39 16.63 -11.58
N ALA A 187 1.11 16.57 -11.19
CA ALA A 187 0.60 17.26 -10.01
C ALA A 187 1.36 16.87 -8.74
N ILE A 188 1.60 15.57 -8.52
CA ILE A 188 2.37 15.08 -7.37
C ILE A 188 3.82 15.59 -7.42
N ALA A 189 4.45 15.62 -8.59
CA ALA A 189 5.83 16.03 -8.74
C ALA A 189 6.00 17.55 -8.55
N LEU A 190 5.07 18.38 -9.02
CA LEU A 190 5.01 19.82 -8.76
C LEU A 190 4.79 20.12 -7.28
N ARG A 191 3.82 19.44 -6.64
CA ARG A 191 3.57 19.59 -5.19
C ARG A 191 4.77 19.16 -4.33
N ALA A 192 5.54 18.18 -4.80
CA ALA A 192 6.78 17.75 -4.16
C ALA A 192 7.99 18.65 -4.47
N GLY A 193 7.82 19.72 -5.25
CA GLY A 193 8.89 20.64 -5.64
C GLY A 193 9.92 20.05 -6.61
N LYS A 194 9.62 18.91 -7.27
CA LYS A 194 10.58 18.17 -8.09
C LYS A 194 10.72 18.66 -9.53
N LEU A 195 9.74 19.40 -10.03
CA LEU A 195 9.68 19.86 -11.42
C LEU A 195 10.00 21.35 -11.61
N VAL A 196 10.30 22.08 -10.52
CA VAL A 196 10.60 23.52 -10.56
C VAL A 196 12.12 23.80 -10.57
N ALA A 197 12.93 22.80 -10.96
CA ALA A 197 14.32 23.04 -11.30
C ALA A 197 14.40 23.38 -12.80
N SER A 198 14.64 24.67 -13.06
CA SER A 198 14.87 25.31 -14.36
C SER A 198 15.78 24.55 -15.31
#